data_AF-A0A089PBM9-F1
#
_entry.id   AF-A0A089PBM9-F1
#
_cell.length_a   1.000
_cell.length_b   1.000
_cell.length_c   1.000
_cell.angle_alpha   90.00
_cell.angle_beta   90.00
_cell.angle_gamma   90.00
#
_symmetry.space_group_name_H-M   'P 1'
#
loop_
_entity.id
_entity.type
_entity.pdbx_description
1 polymer ?
#
loop_
_entity_poly.entity_id
_entity_poly.type
_entity_poly.pdbx_seq_one_letter_code
_entity_poly.pdbx_strand_id
1 'polypeptide(L)'
;MKVKSELIWSKALETSRKAIECAAVIPLETYKYKSIKRIFDYELRFLKRTFPKNLVDYGPKENPFIPWDRRLEVQAVNDNYTLILNKYPVQLGHLLLITNYWKPQNSWLNIGDFEAISKVDNDTTGLWFFNSSKEAGASQPHRHFQLLRRHTYENICPRYDWFCSLLNNSEDFNSDIKQSISIKPRMSKSEIDANDLFNSYKSMIIEMDLGDINNDDKPIKPYNLLITKRWISLIVRSKDRSHGFNINALGFAGYFLGTKRSDIDMLIKFGPESILKHVI
;
A
#
# COMPACT_ATOMS: atom_id res chain seq x y z
N MET A 1 -18.00 -9.54 -16.47
CA MET A 1 -17.13 -8.44 -15.98
C MET A 1 -16.69 -7.61 -17.16
N LYS A 2 -16.85 -6.28 -17.13
CA LYS A 2 -16.39 -5.38 -18.19
C LYS A 2 -14.85 -5.46 -18.26
N VAL A 3 -14.29 -5.64 -19.45
CA VAL A 3 -12.84 -5.63 -19.66
C VAL A 3 -12.33 -4.22 -19.36
N LYS A 4 -11.32 -4.13 -18.50
CA LYS A 4 -10.67 -2.87 -18.14
C LYS A 4 -9.84 -2.38 -19.34
N SER A 5 -9.85 -1.08 -19.61
CA SER A 5 -9.13 -0.47 -20.74
C SER A 5 -7.61 -0.49 -20.55
N GLU A 6 -7.12 -0.49 -19.30
CA GLU A 6 -5.70 -0.57 -18.95
C GLU A 6 -4.82 0.49 -19.66
N LEU A 7 -5.40 1.66 -19.92
CA LEU A 7 -4.69 2.79 -20.55
C LEU A 7 -3.69 3.40 -19.56
N ILE A 8 -4.07 3.52 -18.29
CA ILE A 8 -3.20 4.02 -17.23
C ILE A 8 -2.01 3.09 -17.06
N TRP A 9 -2.24 1.77 -17.02
CA TRP A 9 -1.16 0.80 -16.91
C TRP A 9 -0.18 0.89 -18.08
N SER A 10 -0.71 0.93 -19.31
CA SER A 10 0.10 1.04 -20.52
C SER A 10 0.96 2.31 -20.49
N LYS A 11 0.36 3.45 -20.12
CA LYS A 11 1.07 4.72 -19.96
C LYS A 11 2.09 4.69 -18.82
N ALA A 12 1.78 4.03 -17.71
CA ALA A 12 2.71 3.89 -16.58
C ALA A 12 3.95 3.08 -16.97
N LEU A 13 3.79 2.02 -17.76
CA LEU A 13 4.93 1.24 -18.28
C LEU A 13 5.77 2.03 -19.29
N GLU A 14 5.13 2.74 -20.22
CA GLU A 14 5.84 3.60 -21.16
C GLU A 14 6.61 4.71 -20.44
N THR A 15 5.95 5.40 -19.50
CA THR A 15 6.57 6.44 -18.66
C THR A 15 7.71 5.84 -17.84
N SER A 16 7.56 4.62 -17.31
CA SER A 16 8.63 3.94 -16.56
C SER A 16 9.88 3.75 -17.42
N ARG A 17 9.74 3.31 -18.68
CA ARG A 17 10.88 3.12 -19.59
C ARG A 17 11.62 4.43 -19.84
N LYS A 18 10.90 5.49 -20.22
CA LYS A 18 11.48 6.83 -20.45
C LYS A 18 12.11 7.42 -19.18
N ALA A 19 11.47 7.23 -18.03
CA ALA A 19 11.96 7.73 -16.75
C ALA A 19 13.22 6.99 -16.27
N ILE A 20 13.41 5.72 -16.65
CA ILE A 20 14.65 4.97 -16.40
C ILE A 20 15.80 5.53 -17.24
N GLU A 21 15.56 5.80 -18.54
CA GLU A 21 16.59 6.34 -19.44
C GLU A 21 17.19 7.67 -18.95
N CYS A 22 16.37 8.51 -18.29
CA CYS A 22 16.81 9.78 -17.70
C CYS A 22 17.07 9.72 -16.18
N ALA A 23 17.18 8.51 -15.62
CA ALA A 23 17.42 8.24 -14.19
C ALA A 23 16.42 8.91 -13.21
N ALA A 24 15.23 9.30 -13.68
CA ALA A 24 14.14 9.78 -12.85
C ALA A 24 13.53 8.64 -12.03
N VAL A 25 13.41 7.45 -12.62
CA VAL A 25 13.06 6.19 -11.94
C VAL A 25 14.32 5.33 -11.79
N ILE A 26 14.54 4.80 -10.58
CA ILE A 26 15.69 3.97 -10.23
C ILE A 26 15.15 2.65 -9.65
N PRO A 27 14.93 1.62 -10.49
CA PRO A 27 14.39 0.34 -10.05
C PRO A 27 15.28 -0.34 -9.00
N LEU A 28 14.65 -0.87 -7.97
CA LEU A 28 15.33 -1.59 -6.91
C LEU A 28 15.59 -3.03 -7.33
N GLU A 29 16.85 -3.37 -7.53
CA GLU A 29 17.25 -4.74 -7.80
C GLU A 29 17.05 -5.62 -6.56
N THR A 30 16.21 -6.64 -6.71
CA THR A 30 15.95 -7.62 -5.65
C THR A 30 16.17 -9.05 -6.12
N TYR A 31 16.40 -9.96 -5.18
CA TYR A 31 16.23 -11.40 -5.39
C TYR A 31 15.17 -11.95 -4.44
N LYS A 32 14.39 -12.92 -4.91
CA LYS A 32 13.35 -13.59 -4.13
C LYS A 32 13.98 -14.73 -3.34
N TYR A 33 13.68 -14.79 -2.04
CA TYR A 33 14.02 -15.94 -1.22
C TYR A 33 13.17 -17.13 -1.63
N LYS A 34 13.81 -18.26 -1.92
CA LYS A 34 13.13 -19.53 -2.26
C LYS A 34 13.23 -20.44 -1.04
N SER A 35 12.13 -20.59 -0.31
CA SER A 35 12.03 -21.61 0.74
C SER A 35 11.79 -22.99 0.11
N ILE A 36 12.42 -24.02 0.66
CA ILE A 36 12.17 -25.42 0.32
C ILE A 36 10.86 -25.90 0.98
N LYS A 37 10.46 -25.27 2.10
CA LYS A 37 9.18 -25.53 2.77
C LYS A 37 8.11 -24.60 2.17
N ARG A 38 7.10 -25.21 1.54
CA ARG A 38 5.97 -24.55 0.88
C ARG A 38 4.93 -24.05 1.90
N ILE A 39 5.39 -23.32 2.90
CA ILE A 39 4.53 -22.78 3.95
C ILE A 39 5.00 -21.36 4.11
N PHE A 40 4.21 -20.40 3.62
CA PHE A 40 4.05 -19.02 4.08
C PHE A 40 3.32 -18.28 2.96
N ASP A 41 2.19 -17.65 3.26
CA ASP A 41 1.45 -16.73 2.40
C ASP A 41 2.22 -15.41 2.20
N TYR A 42 3.54 -15.49 2.06
CA TYR A 42 4.46 -14.37 2.10
C TYR A 42 5.50 -14.49 1.00
N GLU A 43 5.85 -13.34 0.42
CA GLU A 43 6.95 -13.17 -0.50
C GLU A 43 8.05 -12.37 0.19
N LEU A 44 9.20 -13.02 0.40
CA LEU A 44 10.41 -12.36 0.88
C LEU A 44 11.34 -12.02 -0.29
N ARG A 45 11.70 -10.75 -0.39
CA ARG A 45 12.71 -10.23 -1.31
C ARG A 45 13.86 -9.59 -0.55
N PHE A 46 15.02 -9.58 -1.16
CA PHE A 46 16.23 -8.97 -0.63
C PHE A 46 16.80 -7.98 -1.63
N LEU A 47 17.21 -6.81 -1.16
CA LEU A 47 17.92 -5.83 -2.00
C LEU A 47 19.32 -6.32 -2.31
N LYS A 48 19.69 -6.32 -3.61
CA LYS A 48 21.06 -6.67 -4.05
C LYS A 48 22.07 -5.59 -3.68
N ARG A 49 21.65 -4.33 -3.68
CA ARG A 49 22.49 -3.16 -3.41
C ARG A 49 21.92 -2.37 -2.25
N THR A 50 22.79 -1.74 -1.47
CA THR A 50 22.37 -0.77 -0.45
C THR A 50 21.65 0.39 -1.12
N PHE A 51 20.55 0.83 -0.51
CA PHE A 51 19.86 2.05 -0.92
C PHE A 51 20.86 3.21 -1.10
N PRO A 52 20.63 4.14 -2.04
CA PRO A 52 21.37 5.40 -2.08
C PRO A 52 21.31 6.05 -0.69
N LYS A 53 22.46 6.46 -0.15
CA LYS A 53 22.62 6.98 1.23
C LYS A 53 21.76 8.23 1.56
N ASN A 54 21.04 8.79 0.58
CA ASN A 54 20.31 10.06 0.66
C ASN A 54 18.79 9.91 0.83
N LEU A 55 18.27 8.70 1.07
CA LEU A 55 16.87 8.52 1.48
C LEU A 55 16.77 8.70 3.00
N VAL A 56 16.31 9.87 3.40
CA VAL A 56 15.95 10.19 4.79
C VAL A 56 14.90 9.19 5.29
N ASP A 57 14.99 8.82 6.57
CA ASP A 57 14.09 7.84 7.23
C ASP A 57 12.60 8.22 7.16
N TYR A 58 12.28 9.49 6.91
CA TYR A 58 10.93 10.01 6.63
C TYR A 58 11.01 11.38 5.94
N GLY A 59 10.53 11.48 4.71
CA GLY A 59 10.53 12.70 3.89
C GLY A 59 11.94 13.21 3.51
N PRO A 60 12.23 13.67 2.28
CA PRO A 60 13.39 14.53 2.09
C PRO A 60 13.21 15.82 2.91
N LYS A 61 14.26 16.65 3.06
CA LYS A 61 14.08 18.02 3.59
C LYS A 61 13.04 18.81 2.78
N GLU A 62 12.86 18.47 1.49
CA GLU A 62 11.89 19.07 0.57
C GLU A 62 10.82 18.05 0.15
N ASN A 63 9.57 18.50 0.01
CA ASN A 63 8.43 17.66 -0.36
C ASN A 63 8.54 17.20 -1.83
N PRO A 64 8.68 15.89 -2.13
CA PRO A 64 8.91 15.41 -3.50
C PRO A 64 7.66 15.44 -4.37
N PHE A 65 6.51 15.82 -3.81
CA PHE A 65 5.22 15.85 -4.49
C PHE A 65 4.73 17.29 -4.71
N ILE A 66 5.49 18.33 -4.32
CA ILE A 66 5.12 19.74 -4.62
C ILE A 66 6.40 20.58 -4.88
N PRO A 67 6.69 20.94 -6.15
CA PRO A 67 6.19 20.26 -7.34
C PRO A 67 6.76 18.83 -7.42
N TRP A 68 6.01 17.91 -8.01
CA TRP A 68 6.57 16.60 -8.38
C TRP A 68 7.44 16.71 -9.63
N ASP A 69 8.35 15.75 -9.80
CA ASP A 69 9.13 15.61 -11.02
C ASP A 69 8.22 15.20 -12.19
N ARG A 70 8.08 16.07 -13.18
CA ARG A 70 7.20 15.85 -14.35
C ARG A 70 7.59 14.62 -15.17
N ARG A 71 8.83 14.14 -15.07
CA ARG A 71 9.27 12.90 -15.73
C ARG A 71 8.65 11.65 -15.10
N LEU A 72 8.16 11.76 -13.86
CA LEU A 72 7.43 10.71 -13.16
C LEU A 72 5.91 10.78 -13.42
N GLU A 73 5.41 11.85 -14.01
CA GLU A 73 3.98 12.04 -14.19
C GLU A 73 3.40 11.05 -15.21
N VAL A 74 2.38 10.33 -14.79
CA VAL A 74 1.61 9.45 -15.67
C VAL A 74 0.43 10.24 -16.22
N GLN A 75 -0.45 10.77 -15.36
CA GLN A 75 -1.53 11.66 -15.78
C GLN A 75 -2.21 12.36 -14.60
N ALA A 76 -2.87 13.48 -14.86
CA ALA A 76 -3.87 14.03 -13.96
C ALA A 76 -5.08 13.06 -13.86
N VAL A 77 -5.57 12.85 -12.64
CA VAL A 77 -6.82 12.11 -12.39
C VAL A 77 -7.99 13.08 -12.38
N ASN A 78 -7.82 14.24 -11.74
CA ASN A 78 -8.71 15.39 -11.77
C ASN A 78 -7.91 16.63 -11.31
N ASP A 79 -8.58 17.74 -11.04
CA ASP A 79 -7.93 19.00 -10.62
C ASP A 79 -7.18 18.90 -9.28
N ASN A 80 -7.50 17.89 -8.47
CA ASN A 80 -6.98 17.71 -7.11
C ASN A 80 -5.99 16.55 -6.96
N TYR A 81 -5.93 15.62 -7.91
CA TYR A 81 -5.11 14.41 -7.82
C TYR A 81 -4.37 14.10 -9.11
N THR A 82 -3.13 13.62 -8.99
CA THR A 82 -2.27 13.21 -10.10
C THR A 82 -1.68 11.82 -9.82
N LEU A 83 -1.56 11.01 -10.87
CA LEU A 83 -0.79 9.78 -10.85
C LEU A 83 0.65 10.05 -11.27
N ILE A 84 1.59 9.64 -10.41
CA ILE A 84 3.02 9.63 -10.70
C ILE A 84 3.60 8.23 -10.48
N LEU A 85 4.79 7.98 -11.01
CA LEU A 85 5.55 6.76 -10.74
C LEU A 85 6.26 6.84 -9.39
N ASN A 86 6.34 5.71 -8.69
CA ASN A 86 7.28 5.56 -7.60
C ASN A 86 8.71 5.67 -8.15
N LYS A 87 9.52 6.54 -7.55
CA LYS A 87 10.92 6.77 -7.93
C LYS A 87 11.82 5.55 -7.72
N TYR A 88 11.54 4.72 -6.70
CA TYR A 88 12.34 3.54 -6.33
C TYR A 88 11.49 2.26 -6.35
N PRO A 89 10.96 1.85 -7.51
CA PRO A 89 10.04 0.73 -7.58
C PRO A 89 10.79 -0.61 -7.51
N VAL A 90 10.22 -1.60 -6.80
CA VAL A 90 10.61 -3.01 -6.97
C VAL A 90 9.97 -3.61 -8.23
N GLN A 91 8.74 -3.19 -8.54
CA GLN A 91 7.99 -3.58 -9.74
C GLN A 91 7.74 -2.32 -10.59
N LEU A 92 8.11 -2.35 -11.87
CA LEU A 92 7.84 -1.23 -12.78
C LEU A 92 6.34 -0.92 -12.88
N GLY A 93 6.03 0.36 -13.13
CA GLY A 93 4.66 0.86 -13.11
C GLY A 93 3.99 0.85 -11.73
N HIS A 94 4.77 0.78 -10.64
CA HIS A 94 4.25 1.09 -9.30
C HIS A 94 3.83 2.55 -9.25
N LEU A 95 2.53 2.79 -9.11
CA LEU A 95 1.90 4.10 -9.15
C LEU A 95 1.74 4.70 -7.75
N LEU A 96 1.86 6.02 -7.68
CA LEU A 96 1.47 6.85 -6.54
C LEU A 96 0.34 7.77 -7.00
N LEU A 97 -0.77 7.77 -6.28
CA LEU A 97 -1.85 8.75 -6.43
C LEU A 97 -1.64 9.83 -5.37
N ILE A 98 -1.20 11.01 -5.79
CA ILE A 98 -0.85 12.13 -4.90
C ILE A 98 -1.94 13.20 -4.96
N THR A 99 -2.09 13.97 -3.88
CA THR A 99 -2.82 15.24 -3.94
C THR A 99 -1.97 16.31 -4.63
N ASN A 100 -2.59 17.17 -5.44
CA ASN A 100 -1.91 18.26 -6.15
C ASN A 100 -1.49 19.40 -5.21
N TYR A 101 -2.14 19.49 -4.04
CA TYR A 101 -1.87 20.45 -2.98
C TYR A 101 -1.57 19.71 -1.67
N TRP A 102 -0.90 20.37 -0.74
CA TRP A 102 -0.56 19.77 0.54
C TRP A 102 -1.83 19.32 1.28
N LYS A 103 -1.93 18.01 1.49
CA LYS A 103 -2.77 17.42 2.54
C LYS A 103 -1.88 16.56 3.43
N PRO A 104 -2.04 16.61 4.77
CA PRO A 104 -1.26 15.77 5.65
C PRO A 104 -1.60 14.28 5.44
N GLN A 105 -0.60 13.43 5.38
CA GLN A 105 -0.74 11.97 5.29
C GLN A 105 -1.49 11.42 6.51
N ASN A 106 -1.29 12.02 7.69
CA ASN A 106 -1.85 11.57 8.95
C ASN A 106 -3.22 12.15 9.30
N SER A 107 -3.90 12.79 8.36
CA SER A 107 -5.27 13.28 8.56
C SER A 107 -6.30 12.33 7.95
N TRP A 108 -7.56 12.51 8.31
CA TRP A 108 -8.67 11.68 7.82
C TRP A 108 -8.76 11.63 6.29
N LEU A 109 -9.07 10.46 5.75
CA LEU A 109 -9.41 10.32 4.34
C LEU A 109 -10.80 10.91 4.08
N ASN A 110 -10.98 11.58 2.96
CA ASN A 110 -12.24 12.19 2.54
C ASN A 110 -12.78 11.50 1.28
N ILE A 111 -14.03 11.80 0.92
CA ILE A 111 -14.69 11.22 -0.25
C ILE A 111 -13.88 11.43 -1.55
N GLY A 112 -13.23 12.59 -1.72
CA GLY A 112 -12.42 12.88 -2.90
C GLY A 112 -11.21 11.96 -3.06
N ASP A 113 -10.65 11.42 -1.97
CA ASP A 113 -9.59 10.41 -2.05
C ASP A 113 -10.14 9.11 -2.67
N PHE A 114 -11.33 8.68 -2.23
CA PHE A 114 -11.98 7.48 -2.73
C PHE A 114 -12.53 7.66 -4.14
N GLU A 115 -13.00 8.85 -4.52
CA GLU A 115 -13.39 9.18 -5.90
C GLU A 115 -12.19 9.08 -6.86
N ALA A 116 -11.03 9.60 -6.45
CA ALA A 116 -9.81 9.50 -7.23
C ALA A 116 -9.35 8.03 -7.38
N ILE A 117 -9.41 7.24 -6.31
CA ILE A 117 -9.15 5.79 -6.35
C ILE A 117 -10.13 5.11 -7.32
N SER A 118 -11.44 5.33 -7.17
CA SER A 118 -12.48 4.73 -8.03
C SER A 118 -12.27 5.06 -9.50
N LYS A 119 -11.90 6.30 -9.82
CA LYS A 119 -11.62 6.73 -11.21
C LYS A 119 -10.45 5.95 -11.81
N VAL A 120 -9.37 5.76 -11.06
CA VAL A 120 -8.21 4.99 -11.52
C VAL A 120 -8.55 3.49 -11.59
N ASP A 121 -9.16 2.94 -10.54
CA ASP A 121 -9.52 1.52 -10.42
C ASP A 121 -10.59 1.10 -11.46
N ASN A 122 -11.31 2.08 -12.03
CA ASN A 122 -12.20 1.91 -13.18
C ASN A 122 -11.46 1.62 -14.51
N ASP A 123 -10.22 2.09 -14.68
CA ASP A 123 -9.36 1.81 -15.85
C ASP A 123 -8.28 0.74 -15.57
N THR A 124 -7.56 0.85 -14.45
CA THR A 124 -6.42 0.00 -14.08
C THR A 124 -6.49 -0.32 -12.59
N THR A 125 -6.39 -1.59 -12.23
CA THR A 125 -6.70 -2.08 -10.88
C THR A 125 -5.59 -2.95 -10.28
N GLY A 126 -5.69 -3.25 -9.00
CA GLY A 126 -4.79 -4.17 -8.32
C GLY A 126 -4.90 -4.09 -6.81
N LEU A 127 -3.74 -4.05 -6.14
CA LEU A 127 -3.63 -3.82 -4.71
C LEU A 127 -3.33 -2.34 -4.46
N TRP A 128 -4.34 -1.63 -3.98
CA TRP A 128 -4.21 -0.28 -3.46
C TRP A 128 -3.79 -0.33 -2.00
N PHE A 129 -2.96 0.62 -1.58
CA PHE A 129 -2.60 0.74 -0.18
C PHE A 129 -2.29 2.17 0.26
N PHE A 130 -2.48 2.40 1.56
CA PHE A 130 -2.23 3.66 2.25
C PHE A 130 -1.55 3.40 3.59
N ASN A 131 -0.62 4.27 3.96
CA ASN A 131 0.05 4.26 5.25
C ASN A 131 -0.24 5.61 5.90
N SER A 132 -0.99 5.68 6.99
CA SER A 132 -1.49 6.97 7.51
C SER A 132 -0.40 7.86 8.10
N SER A 133 0.68 7.32 8.62
CA SER A 133 1.76 8.12 9.20
C SER A 133 3.10 7.44 9.07
N LYS A 134 4.15 8.08 9.60
CA LYS A 134 5.48 7.48 9.73
C LYS A 134 5.39 6.12 10.42
N GLU A 135 4.67 6.03 11.54
CA GLU A 135 4.46 4.81 12.33
C GLU A 135 3.68 3.73 11.56
N ALA A 136 2.85 4.11 10.59
CA ALA A 136 2.23 3.16 9.66
C ALA A 136 3.16 2.73 8.50
N GLY A 137 4.39 3.25 8.44
CA GLY A 137 5.35 3.00 7.37
C GLY A 137 5.19 3.91 6.14
N ALA A 138 4.57 5.09 6.30
CA ALA A 138 4.58 6.11 5.24
C ALA A 138 5.99 6.69 5.08
N SER A 139 6.44 6.85 3.85
CA SER A 139 7.76 7.45 3.55
C SER A 139 7.70 8.97 3.41
N GLN A 140 6.50 9.55 3.22
CA GLN A 140 6.27 10.98 3.01
C GLN A 140 5.11 11.47 3.87
N PRO A 141 5.16 12.74 4.36
CA PRO A 141 4.07 13.34 5.11
C PRO A 141 2.97 13.96 4.22
N HIS A 142 3.18 14.06 2.92
CA HIS A 142 2.17 14.53 1.98
C HIS A 142 1.29 13.35 1.52
N ARG A 143 -0.04 13.53 1.59
CA ARG A 143 -1.09 12.59 1.17
C ARG A 143 -0.79 11.93 -0.17
N HIS A 144 -0.63 10.62 -0.11
CA HIS A 144 -0.49 9.75 -1.26
C HIS A 144 -0.99 8.34 -0.97
N PHE A 145 -1.60 7.74 -1.99
CA PHE A 145 -1.93 6.32 -2.06
C PHE A 145 -0.97 5.65 -3.02
N GLN A 146 -0.86 4.34 -2.92
CA GLN A 146 0.02 3.54 -3.77
C GLN A 146 -0.79 2.42 -4.42
N LEU A 147 -0.46 2.11 -5.68
CA LEU A 147 -1.10 1.03 -6.44
C LEU A 147 -0.04 0.09 -7.02
N LEU A 148 -0.11 -1.17 -6.59
CA LEU A 148 0.50 -2.29 -7.30
C LEU A 148 -0.55 -2.89 -8.23
N ARG A 149 -0.44 -2.59 -9.52
CA ARG A 149 -1.33 -3.12 -10.54
C ARG A 149 -1.29 -4.65 -10.59
N ARG A 150 -2.47 -5.29 -10.76
CA ARG A 150 -2.64 -6.74 -10.91
C ARG A 150 -3.65 -7.07 -12.01
N HIS A 151 -3.31 -8.01 -12.89
CA HIS A 151 -4.26 -8.62 -13.81
C HIS A 151 -5.31 -9.45 -13.05
N THR A 152 -6.46 -9.70 -13.70
CA THR A 152 -7.56 -10.51 -13.15
C THR A 152 -7.14 -11.94 -12.75
N TYR A 153 -6.14 -12.51 -13.44
CA TYR A 153 -5.65 -13.87 -13.19
C TYR A 153 -4.40 -13.91 -12.31
N GLU A 154 -3.86 -12.75 -11.93
CA GLU A 154 -2.74 -12.66 -11.00
C GLU A 154 -3.23 -12.67 -9.56
N ASN A 155 -2.49 -13.33 -8.67
CA ASN A 155 -2.74 -13.19 -7.24
C ASN A 155 -2.57 -11.73 -6.82
N ILE A 156 -3.59 -11.18 -6.16
CA ILE A 156 -3.59 -9.79 -5.73
C ILE A 156 -2.42 -9.51 -4.78
N CYS A 157 -2.26 -10.38 -3.79
CA CYS A 157 -1.14 -10.39 -2.87
C CYS A 157 -0.88 -11.78 -2.29
N PRO A 158 0.31 -12.05 -1.73
CA PRO A 158 0.62 -13.30 -1.07
C PRO A 158 -0.41 -13.70 0.00
N ARG A 159 -0.88 -12.76 0.84
CA ARG A 159 -1.89 -13.00 1.89
C ARG A 159 -3.34 -12.88 1.44
N TYR A 160 -3.63 -12.93 0.15
CA TYR A 160 -4.97 -12.69 -0.34
C TYR A 160 -6.01 -13.69 0.20
N ASP A 161 -5.68 -14.98 0.22
CA ASP A 161 -6.58 -16.01 0.75
C ASP A 161 -6.77 -15.89 2.27
N TRP A 162 -5.73 -15.48 3.00
CA TRP A 162 -5.82 -15.15 4.42
C TRP A 162 -6.78 -14.00 4.72
N PHE A 163 -6.77 -12.93 3.92
CA PHE A 163 -7.77 -11.87 4.08
C PHE A 163 -9.18 -12.34 3.70
N CYS A 164 -9.31 -13.23 2.71
CA CYS A 164 -10.60 -13.81 2.35
C CYS A 164 -11.16 -14.73 3.46
N SER A 165 -10.32 -15.47 4.17
CA SER A 165 -10.75 -16.30 5.30
C SER A 165 -11.22 -15.44 6.48
N LEU A 166 -10.51 -14.34 6.78
CA LEU A 166 -10.97 -13.35 7.77
C LEU A 166 -12.34 -12.77 7.40
N LEU A 167 -12.52 -12.37 6.14
CA LEU A 167 -13.79 -11.81 5.67
C LEU A 167 -14.96 -12.79 5.80
N ASN A 168 -14.70 -14.09 5.62
CA ASN A 168 -15.69 -15.15 5.72
C ASN A 168 -15.85 -15.71 7.14
N ASN A 169 -15.17 -15.15 8.14
CA ASN A 169 -15.10 -15.69 9.51
C ASN A 169 -14.70 -17.17 9.58
N SER A 170 -13.81 -17.63 8.68
CA SER A 170 -13.27 -18.99 8.75
C SER A 170 -12.21 -19.11 9.85
N GLU A 171 -12.17 -20.26 10.53
CA GLU A 171 -11.16 -20.58 11.53
C GLU A 171 -9.81 -21.03 10.94
N ASP A 172 -9.73 -21.21 9.61
CA ASP A 172 -8.58 -21.79 8.90
C ASP A 172 -7.25 -21.04 9.12
N PHE A 173 -7.29 -19.81 9.66
CA PHE A 173 -6.10 -18.98 9.87
C PHE A 173 -6.15 -18.13 11.15
N ASN A 174 -6.35 -18.78 12.30
CA ASN A 174 -6.36 -18.08 13.59
C ASN A 174 -5.01 -17.40 13.88
N SER A 175 -5.02 -16.05 13.92
CA SER A 175 -3.85 -15.22 14.25
C SER A 175 -4.28 -14.08 15.17
N ASP A 176 -3.46 -13.76 16.17
CA ASP A 176 -3.69 -12.63 17.08
C ASP A 176 -3.75 -11.29 16.33
N ILE A 177 -3.12 -11.19 15.16
CA ILE A 177 -3.12 -9.99 14.32
C ILE A 177 -4.53 -9.62 13.87
N LYS A 178 -5.45 -10.59 13.79
CA LYS A 178 -6.85 -10.35 13.39
C LYS A 178 -7.55 -9.32 14.27
N GLN A 179 -7.14 -9.20 15.54
CA GLN A 179 -7.74 -8.24 16.50
C GLN A 179 -7.40 -6.79 16.15
N SER A 180 -6.34 -6.57 15.37
CA SER A 180 -5.93 -5.24 14.90
C SER A 180 -6.43 -4.95 13.48
N ILE A 181 -7.33 -5.78 12.94
CA ILE A 181 -7.83 -5.66 11.58
C ILE A 181 -9.34 -5.54 11.57
N SER A 182 -9.85 -4.54 10.86
CA SER A 182 -11.21 -4.53 10.36
C SER A 182 -11.20 -4.76 8.86
N ILE A 183 -12.12 -5.58 8.36
CA ILE A 183 -12.24 -5.89 6.93
C ILE A 183 -13.72 -5.85 6.52
N LYS A 184 -13.99 -5.22 5.37
CA LYS A 184 -15.33 -5.11 4.79
C LYS A 184 -15.35 -5.65 3.37
N PRO A 185 -16.40 -6.38 2.96
CA PRO A 185 -16.55 -6.83 1.60
C PRO A 185 -16.81 -5.63 0.69
N ARG A 186 -16.29 -5.68 -0.53
CA ARG A 186 -16.69 -4.77 -1.61
C ARG A 186 -17.65 -5.49 -2.53
N MET A 187 -18.83 -4.92 -2.72
CA MET A 187 -19.80 -5.47 -3.66
C MET A 187 -19.22 -5.40 -5.07
N SER A 188 -19.29 -6.53 -5.80
CA SER A 188 -18.87 -6.61 -7.20
C SER A 188 -19.91 -5.93 -8.10
N LYS A 189 -20.03 -4.60 -8.00
CA LYS A 189 -20.72 -3.78 -8.99
C LYS A 189 -19.83 -3.63 -10.25
N SER A 190 -20.43 -3.30 -11.39
CA SER A 190 -19.70 -3.08 -12.65
C SER A 190 -18.70 -1.92 -12.57
N GLU A 191 -18.95 -0.97 -11.67
CA GLU A 191 -18.10 0.19 -11.38
C GLU A 191 -17.95 0.33 -9.87
N ILE A 192 -16.81 0.89 -9.47
CA ILE A 192 -16.50 1.08 -8.06
C ILE A 192 -17.17 2.35 -7.55
N ASP A 193 -17.98 2.17 -6.51
CA ASP A 193 -18.64 3.27 -5.82
C ASP A 193 -17.71 3.85 -4.74
N ALA A 194 -17.31 5.11 -4.91
CA ALA A 194 -16.51 5.83 -3.94
C ALA A 194 -17.24 5.98 -2.59
N ASN A 195 -18.57 6.07 -2.59
CA ASN A 195 -19.37 6.16 -1.37
C ASN A 195 -19.33 4.85 -0.59
N ASP A 196 -19.42 3.70 -1.26
CA ASP A 196 -19.32 2.39 -0.60
C ASP A 196 -17.96 2.22 0.09
N LEU A 197 -16.87 2.62 -0.58
CA LEU A 197 -15.53 2.63 0.00
C LEU A 197 -15.40 3.58 1.19
N PHE A 198 -15.91 4.81 1.05
CA PHE A 198 -15.83 5.81 2.11
C PHE A 198 -16.68 5.43 3.33
N ASN A 199 -17.87 4.86 3.11
CA ASN A 199 -18.72 4.34 4.17
C ASN A 199 -18.07 3.15 4.89
N SER A 200 -17.45 2.22 4.14
CA SER A 200 -16.65 1.14 4.71
C SER A 200 -15.53 1.69 5.57
N TYR A 201 -14.77 2.66 5.06
CA TYR A 201 -13.72 3.35 5.82
C TYR A 201 -14.24 3.94 7.13
N LYS A 202 -15.31 4.75 7.10
CA LYS A 202 -15.93 5.31 8.32
C LYS A 202 -16.35 4.22 9.31
N SER A 203 -16.96 3.13 8.84
CA SER A 203 -17.33 2.02 9.73
C SER A 203 -16.13 1.38 10.42
N MET A 204 -15.01 1.22 9.70
CA MET A 204 -13.78 0.64 10.25
C MET A 204 -13.08 1.59 11.23
N ILE A 205 -13.20 2.92 11.04
CA ILE A 205 -12.72 3.91 12.01
C ILE A 205 -13.43 3.72 13.35
N ILE A 206 -14.75 3.55 13.33
CA ILE A 206 -15.56 3.34 14.54
C ILE A 206 -15.23 1.97 15.18
N GLU A 207 -15.20 0.90 14.38
CA GLU A 207 -14.93 -0.46 14.87
C GLU A 207 -13.56 -0.61 15.53
N MET A 208 -12.56 0.09 15.00
CA MET A 208 -11.18 0.03 15.49
C MET A 208 -10.84 1.14 16.49
N ASP A 209 -11.84 1.91 16.94
CA ASP A 209 -11.69 2.99 17.91
C ASP A 209 -10.53 3.94 17.53
N LEU A 210 -10.64 4.52 16.33
CA LEU A 210 -9.61 5.40 15.78
C LEU A 210 -9.87 6.90 16.03
N GLY A 211 -10.97 7.25 16.70
CA GLY A 211 -11.43 8.62 16.90
C GLY A 211 -12.69 8.94 16.09
N ASP A 212 -13.12 10.19 16.14
CA ASP A 212 -14.29 10.72 15.45
C ASP A 212 -13.88 11.63 14.29
N ILE A 213 -14.21 11.21 13.07
CA ILE A 213 -13.89 11.93 11.84
C ILE A 213 -14.47 13.36 11.78
N ASN A 214 -15.52 13.66 12.55
CA ASN A 214 -16.17 14.98 12.56
C ASN A 214 -15.64 15.90 13.66
N ASN A 215 -15.03 15.34 14.71
CA ASN A 215 -14.66 16.08 15.92
C ASN A 215 -13.15 16.11 16.18
N ASP A 216 -12.41 15.08 15.73
CA ASP A 216 -10.97 15.01 15.88
C ASP A 216 -10.26 15.51 14.62
N ASP A 217 -9.12 16.20 14.77
CA ASP A 217 -8.31 16.67 13.64
C ASP A 217 -7.70 15.52 12.81
N LYS A 218 -7.46 14.37 13.46
CA LYS A 218 -6.79 13.21 12.89
C LYS A 218 -7.07 11.92 13.69
N PRO A 219 -6.82 10.74 13.09
CA PRO A 219 -6.90 9.48 13.81
C PRO A 219 -5.97 9.42 15.03
N ILE A 220 -6.44 8.80 16.11
CA ILE A 220 -5.69 8.66 17.38
C ILE A 220 -4.59 7.59 17.30
N LYS A 221 -4.75 6.59 16.43
CA LYS A 221 -3.73 5.56 16.16
C LYS A 221 -3.38 5.52 14.67
N PRO A 222 -2.12 5.21 14.32
CA PRO A 222 -1.72 5.02 12.95
C PRO A 222 -2.36 3.74 12.38
N TYR A 223 -2.55 3.69 11.08
CA TYR A 223 -3.16 2.55 10.41
C TYR A 223 -2.65 2.39 8.97
N ASN A 224 -2.75 1.15 8.48
CA ASN A 224 -2.68 0.85 7.06
C ASN A 224 -4.06 0.63 6.49
N LEU A 225 -4.21 0.95 5.21
CA LEU A 225 -5.37 0.56 4.42
C LEU A 225 -4.87 -0.31 3.26
N LEU A 226 -5.57 -1.41 3.02
CA LEU A 226 -5.41 -2.27 1.84
C LEU A 226 -6.76 -2.33 1.13
N ILE A 227 -6.77 -2.03 -0.17
CA ILE A 227 -7.99 -2.04 -0.99
C ILE A 227 -7.75 -2.94 -2.20
N THR A 228 -8.65 -3.90 -2.42
CA THR A 228 -8.68 -4.80 -3.58
C THR A 228 -10.07 -4.80 -4.18
N LYS A 229 -10.29 -5.33 -5.38
CA LYS A 229 -11.64 -5.41 -5.96
C LYS A 229 -12.71 -6.08 -5.08
N ARG A 230 -12.32 -6.94 -4.13
CA ARG A 230 -13.26 -7.73 -3.32
C ARG A 230 -13.42 -7.27 -1.89
N TRP A 231 -12.47 -6.52 -1.37
CA TRP A 231 -12.48 -6.12 0.04
C TRP A 231 -11.65 -4.86 0.26
N ILE A 232 -11.96 -4.19 1.36
CA ILE A 232 -11.15 -3.14 1.96
C ILE A 232 -10.81 -3.57 3.38
N SER A 233 -9.56 -3.42 3.78
CA SER A 233 -9.08 -3.78 5.11
C SER A 233 -8.28 -2.64 5.72
N LEU A 234 -8.60 -2.32 6.97
CA LEU A 234 -7.88 -1.40 7.82
C LEU A 234 -7.09 -2.20 8.86
N ILE A 235 -5.81 -1.87 9.04
CA ILE A 235 -4.94 -2.51 10.02
C ILE A 235 -4.39 -1.43 10.94
N VAL A 236 -4.73 -1.50 12.24
CA VAL A 236 -4.18 -0.59 13.26
C VAL A 236 -2.71 -0.91 13.48
N ARG A 237 -1.91 0.14 13.68
CA ARG A 237 -0.46 0.07 13.80
C ARG A 237 -0.01 0.71 15.11
N SER A 238 1.18 0.33 15.57
CA SER A 238 1.86 0.95 16.71
C SER A 238 3.21 1.57 16.34
N LYS A 239 3.96 0.96 15.42
CA LYS A 239 5.25 1.45 14.92
C LYS A 239 5.57 0.87 13.54
N ASP A 240 6.53 1.45 12.84
CA ASP A 240 6.85 1.10 11.44
C ASP A 240 7.94 0.03 11.30
N ARG A 241 8.59 -0.37 12.41
CA ARG A 241 9.79 -1.21 12.38
C ARG A 241 9.75 -2.32 13.42
N SER A 242 10.26 -3.48 13.03
CA SER A 242 10.44 -4.63 13.90
C SER A 242 11.55 -5.52 13.35
N HIS A 243 12.49 -5.93 14.21
CA HIS A 243 13.58 -6.85 13.86
C HIS A 243 14.34 -6.47 12.57
N GLY A 244 14.59 -5.17 12.40
CA GLY A 244 15.31 -4.65 11.24
C GLY A 244 14.52 -4.65 9.92
N PHE A 245 13.24 -4.96 9.94
CA PHE A 245 12.33 -4.78 8.81
C PHE A 245 11.55 -3.47 8.96
N ASN A 246 11.44 -2.73 7.85
CA ASN A 246 10.47 -1.64 7.71
C ASN A 246 9.14 -2.26 7.25
N ILE A 247 8.09 -2.09 8.05
CA ILE A 247 6.77 -2.66 7.84
C ILE A 247 5.76 -1.57 7.52
N ASN A 248 5.24 -1.61 6.30
CA ASN A 248 4.10 -0.81 5.84
C ASN A 248 2.93 -1.73 5.49
N ALA A 249 1.90 -1.21 4.82
CA ALA A 249 0.75 -2.00 4.40
C ALA A 249 1.12 -3.27 3.59
N LEU A 250 2.18 -3.22 2.78
CA LEU A 250 2.62 -4.37 1.99
C LEU A 250 3.13 -5.53 2.85
N GLY A 251 3.71 -5.25 4.03
CA GLY A 251 4.08 -6.29 5.00
C GLY A 251 2.88 -7.12 5.43
N PHE A 252 1.74 -6.46 5.69
CA PHE A 252 0.47 -7.13 5.99
C PHE A 252 -0.18 -7.77 4.77
N ALA A 253 0.11 -7.31 3.55
CA ALA A 253 -0.26 -8.00 2.32
C ALA A 253 0.64 -9.22 2.01
N GLY A 254 1.68 -9.44 2.82
CA GLY A 254 2.60 -10.58 2.72
C GLY A 254 3.90 -10.29 1.98
N TYR A 255 4.18 -9.06 1.60
CA TYR A 255 5.45 -8.70 0.96
C TYR A 255 6.46 -8.20 1.99
N PHE A 256 7.55 -8.94 2.17
CA PHE A 256 8.68 -8.54 3.00
C PHE A 256 9.86 -8.13 2.13
N LEU A 257 10.48 -7.00 2.46
CA LEU A 257 11.71 -6.54 1.85
C LEU A 257 12.83 -6.53 2.89
N GLY A 258 13.70 -7.53 2.81
CA GLY A 258 14.90 -7.66 3.62
C GLY A 258 16.02 -6.72 3.16
N THR A 259 16.72 -6.16 4.13
CA THR A 259 17.94 -5.37 3.97
C THR A 259 19.07 -5.98 4.80
N LYS A 260 20.27 -5.41 4.76
CA LYS A 260 21.39 -5.84 5.62
C LYS A 260 21.10 -5.71 7.12
N ARG A 261 20.13 -4.87 7.51
CA ARG A 261 19.73 -4.70 8.92
C ARG A 261 18.67 -5.70 9.37
N SER A 262 18.05 -6.41 8.44
CA SER A 262 16.90 -7.27 8.72
C SER A 262 17.35 -8.58 9.36
N ASP A 263 16.69 -8.97 10.44
CA ASP A 263 16.96 -10.21 11.16
C ASP A 263 16.30 -11.39 10.43
N ILE A 264 17.07 -12.00 9.53
CA ILE A 264 16.59 -13.06 8.66
C ILE A 264 16.42 -14.38 9.42
N ASP A 265 17.27 -14.63 10.41
CA ASP A 265 17.18 -15.82 11.22
C ASP A 265 15.88 -15.83 12.02
N MET A 266 15.49 -14.68 12.58
CA MET A 266 14.20 -14.55 13.25
C MET A 266 13.02 -14.77 12.29
N LEU A 267 13.05 -14.15 11.09
CA LEU A 267 12.01 -14.36 10.08
C LEU A 267 11.88 -15.83 9.64
N ILE A 268 13.01 -16.52 9.40
CA ILE A 268 13.02 -17.92 8.96
C ILE A 268 12.57 -18.85 10.10
N LYS A 269 13.01 -18.58 11.34
CA LYS A 269 12.76 -19.44 12.49
C LYS A 269 11.34 -19.29 13.05
N PHE A 270 10.83 -18.08 13.15
CA PHE A 270 9.55 -17.78 13.81
C PHE A 270 8.46 -17.31 12.84
N GLY A 271 8.80 -17.10 11.58
CA GLY A 271 7.85 -16.73 10.54
C GLY A 271 7.46 -15.26 10.55
N PRO A 272 6.86 -14.75 9.45
CA PRO A 272 6.52 -13.34 9.29
C PRO A 272 5.50 -12.80 10.31
N GLU A 273 4.56 -13.65 10.74
CA GLU A 273 3.55 -13.34 11.78
C GLU A 273 4.19 -12.80 13.06
N SER A 274 5.29 -13.42 13.51
CA SER A 274 6.01 -13.01 14.72
C SER A 274 6.55 -11.58 14.61
N ILE A 275 6.94 -11.14 13.40
CA ILE A 275 7.40 -9.78 13.14
C ILE A 275 6.24 -8.80 13.20
N LEU A 276 5.13 -9.15 12.52
CA LEU A 276 3.97 -8.29 12.37
C LEU A 276 3.26 -8.03 13.71
N LYS A 277 3.22 -9.01 14.62
CA LYS A 277 2.65 -8.82 15.97
C LYS A 277 3.32 -7.70 16.77
N HIS A 278 4.58 -7.39 16.49
CA HIS A 278 5.28 -6.31 17.18
C HIS A 278 4.96 -4.92 16.67
N VAL A 279 4.23 -4.77 15.55
CA VAL A 279 3.99 -3.46 14.90
C VAL A 279 2.51 -3.07 14.84
N ILE A 280 1.66 -3.85 15.49
CA ILE A 280 0.24 -3.60 15.71
C ILE A 280 -0.02 -3.11 17.14
#